data_AF-A0A7S0M0A5-F1
#
_entry.id   AF-A0A7S0M0A5-F1
#
_cell.length_a   1.000
_cell.length_b   1.000
_cell.length_c   1.000
_cell.angle_alpha   90.00
_cell.angle_beta   90.00
_cell.angle_gamma   90.00
#
_symmetry.space_group_name_H-M   'P 1'
#
loop_
_entity.id
_entity.type
_entity.pdbx_description
1 polymer ?
#
loop_
_entity_poly.entity_id
_entity_poly.type
_entity_poly.pdbx_seq_one_letter_code
_entity_poly.pdbx_strand_id
1 'polypeptide(L)'
;MASSDSVGVGITIKIMENGQCIVLNTIPGGSAHECGKITPGDHLLGVLDHERSKDFTPTSGLEFNEIKNLIVGPRGSKISLKMRRSQGSVETGVYMCDDLVRESVVPFQSLPLFDRGSSPAVSESSQDMDGIGIVLEFGTEHFPIVQNLIPGKAAHACGKITIGDRLIRIGSQPTEYKSFNQVRELIVGPTGSLVTLSFRGASGEYQCENLVRGPLGMDYLTSALGSVASVSSECRPAPVSNSQCPQQNDEAGYAGAASEESGDPELVSDKKGRKKKKKTFGTKVEDTAETKTSQAVGAKTESKKPEPVGEGKGGESEPSVKRSSDENQIQEAEEQKRTEAAQKKARGVQEKKSEEAEKAKQAAAEAVTLAADAQRLADEKRAKEDEEKKKAEAE
;
A
#
# COMPACT_ATOMS: atom_id res chain seq x y z
N MET A 1 -12.01 41.40 -8.06
CA MET A 1 -12.51 40.10 -8.57
C MET A 1 -11.32 39.29 -9.02
N ALA A 2 -10.77 38.43 -8.17
CA ALA A 2 -9.63 37.59 -8.51
C ALA A 2 -10.17 36.25 -9.02
N SER A 3 -9.98 35.96 -10.30
CA SER A 3 -10.29 34.67 -10.90
C SER A 3 -9.36 33.63 -10.28
N SER A 4 -9.90 32.85 -9.35
CA SER A 4 -9.21 31.75 -8.69
C SER A 4 -9.08 30.55 -9.64
N ASP A 5 -8.37 30.72 -10.74
CA ASP A 5 -7.99 29.65 -11.66
C ASP A 5 -6.77 28.91 -11.09
N SER A 6 -6.93 28.41 -9.87
CA SER A 6 -5.90 27.63 -9.21
C SER A 6 -6.06 26.17 -9.62
N VAL A 7 -5.01 25.63 -10.24
CA VAL A 7 -4.98 24.26 -10.77
C VAL A 7 -3.78 23.52 -10.20
N GLY A 8 -3.94 22.21 -10.01
CA GLY A 8 -2.87 21.33 -9.55
C GLY A 8 -2.14 20.67 -10.72
N VAL A 9 -1.27 19.72 -10.40
CA VAL A 9 -0.53 18.90 -11.39
C VAL A 9 -1.15 17.51 -11.63
N GLY A 10 -2.33 17.24 -11.07
CA GLY A 10 -3.03 15.97 -11.24
C GLY A 10 -2.50 14.83 -10.36
N ILE A 11 -2.14 15.10 -9.10
CA ILE A 11 -1.83 14.06 -8.10
C ILE A 11 -2.82 14.10 -6.94
N THR A 12 -3.15 12.91 -6.42
CA THR A 12 -3.88 12.74 -5.15
C THR A 12 -2.90 12.26 -4.11
N ILE A 13 -2.84 12.93 -2.95
CA ILE A 13 -1.91 12.62 -1.86
C ILE A 13 -2.65 12.33 -0.56
N LYS A 14 -2.01 11.55 0.32
CA LYS A 14 -2.45 11.31 1.70
C LYS A 14 -1.28 11.59 2.64
N ILE A 15 -1.57 12.24 3.76
CA ILE A 15 -0.62 12.42 4.85
C ILE A 15 -0.83 11.30 5.87
N MET A 16 0.25 10.59 6.18
CA MET A 16 0.26 9.52 7.19
C MET A 16 0.48 10.11 8.59
N GLU A 17 0.20 9.35 9.64
CA GLU A 17 0.35 9.80 11.04
C GLU A 17 1.78 10.23 11.39
N ASN A 18 2.78 9.69 10.68
CA ASN A 18 4.18 10.06 10.81
C ASN A 18 4.55 11.37 10.07
N GLY A 19 3.57 12.08 9.49
CA GLY A 19 3.76 13.31 8.73
C GLY A 19 4.35 13.13 7.33
N GLN A 20 4.47 11.89 6.83
CA GLN A 20 4.92 11.63 5.47
C GLN A 20 3.76 11.74 4.46
N CYS A 21 4.06 12.27 3.29
CA CYS A 21 3.10 12.40 2.19
C CYS A 21 3.28 11.26 1.19
N ILE A 22 2.22 10.47 0.96
CA ILE A 22 2.19 9.38 -0.01
C ILE A 22 1.31 9.78 -1.20
N VAL A 23 1.75 9.49 -2.41
CA VAL A 23 0.93 9.59 -3.62
C VAL A 23 -0.05 8.42 -3.66
N LEU A 24 -1.35 8.70 -3.60
CA LEU A 24 -2.39 7.68 -3.73
C LEU A 24 -2.67 7.34 -5.19
N ASN A 25 -2.78 8.36 -6.05
CA ASN A 25 -3.11 8.17 -7.46
C ASN A 25 -2.66 9.37 -8.30
N THR A 26 -2.49 9.15 -9.61
CA THR A 26 -2.31 10.20 -10.60
C THR A 26 -3.58 10.32 -11.44
N ILE A 27 -3.95 11.55 -11.82
CA ILE A 27 -5.15 11.80 -12.64
C ILE A 27 -4.75 11.61 -14.11
N PRO A 28 -5.41 10.70 -14.87
CA PRO A 28 -5.14 10.50 -16.29
C PRO A 28 -5.28 11.81 -17.08
N GLY A 29 -4.30 12.11 -17.93
CA GLY A 29 -4.22 13.36 -18.68
C GLY A 29 -3.74 14.58 -17.88
N GLY A 30 -3.40 14.42 -16.60
CA GLY A 30 -2.70 15.45 -15.83
C GLY A 30 -1.18 15.37 -16.01
N SER A 31 -0.48 16.49 -15.79
CA SER A 31 0.97 16.61 -15.98
C SER A 31 1.77 15.56 -15.20
N ALA A 32 1.34 15.21 -13.99
CA ALA A 32 1.98 14.15 -13.20
C ALA A 32 1.79 12.74 -13.79
N HIS A 33 0.66 12.48 -14.45
CA HIS A 33 0.43 11.24 -15.17
C HIS A 33 1.26 11.18 -16.46
N GLU A 34 1.25 12.28 -17.23
CA GLU A 34 2.03 12.39 -18.47
C GLU A 34 3.53 12.27 -18.25
N CYS A 35 4.03 12.69 -17.07
CA CYS A 35 5.45 12.53 -16.76
C CYS A 35 5.87 11.05 -16.65
N GLY A 36 4.94 10.13 -16.38
CA GLY A 36 5.16 8.67 -16.33
C GLY A 36 6.12 8.17 -15.22
N LYS A 37 6.74 9.07 -14.47
CA LYS A 37 7.74 8.73 -13.43
C LYS A 37 7.12 8.52 -12.05
N ILE A 38 5.99 9.18 -11.78
CA ILE A 38 5.31 9.16 -10.47
C ILE A 38 4.41 7.94 -10.41
N THR A 39 4.63 7.08 -9.42
CA THR A 39 3.82 5.89 -9.19
C THR A 39 3.03 5.97 -7.88
N PRO A 40 1.80 5.44 -7.81
CA PRO A 40 1.08 5.27 -6.56
C PRO A 40 1.93 4.54 -5.51
N GLY A 41 1.99 5.09 -4.31
CA GLY A 41 2.84 4.63 -3.20
C GLY A 41 4.10 5.48 -2.99
N ASP A 42 4.51 6.29 -3.95
CA ASP A 42 5.72 7.10 -3.82
C ASP A 42 5.57 8.20 -2.76
N HIS A 43 6.68 8.47 -2.04
CA HIS A 43 6.73 9.48 -1.00
C HIS A 43 7.09 10.85 -1.58
N LEU A 44 6.24 11.84 -1.38
CA LEU A 44 6.53 13.24 -1.73
C LEU A 44 7.39 13.85 -0.62
N LEU A 45 8.64 14.20 -0.94
CA LEU A 45 9.62 14.75 0.01
C LEU A 45 9.73 16.27 -0.04
N GLY A 46 9.42 16.88 -1.20
CA GLY A 46 9.51 18.32 -1.36
C GLY A 46 8.91 18.83 -2.66
N VAL A 47 8.53 20.09 -2.66
CA VAL A 47 7.96 20.80 -3.81
C VAL A 47 8.82 22.02 -4.09
N LEU A 48 9.24 22.21 -5.35
CA LEU A 48 9.88 23.42 -5.83
C LEU A 48 8.92 24.11 -6.77
N ASP A 49 8.51 25.33 -6.41
CA ASP A 49 7.74 26.20 -7.28
C ASP A 49 8.67 27.21 -7.94
N HIS A 50 8.89 27.06 -9.25
CA HIS A 50 9.87 27.86 -10.01
C HIS A 50 9.56 29.37 -10.00
N GLU A 51 8.32 29.76 -9.70
CA GLU A 51 7.91 31.17 -9.63
C GLU A 51 8.01 31.73 -8.21
N ARG A 52 7.75 30.92 -7.18
CA ARG A 52 7.67 31.37 -5.78
C ARG A 52 8.95 31.12 -4.98
N SER A 53 9.76 30.12 -5.34
CA SER A 53 10.94 29.70 -4.58
C SER A 53 12.07 29.26 -5.49
N LYS A 54 13.32 29.43 -5.04
CA LYS A 54 14.51 28.87 -5.72
C LYS A 54 14.89 27.48 -5.20
N ASP A 55 14.44 27.15 -4.00
CA ASP A 55 14.79 25.92 -3.30
C ASP A 55 13.55 25.06 -3.01
N PHE A 56 13.77 23.75 -2.88
CA PHE A 56 12.72 22.80 -2.52
C PHE A 56 12.20 23.09 -1.11
N THR A 57 10.89 23.32 -1.00
CA THR A 57 10.19 23.33 0.27
C THR A 57 9.93 21.89 0.70
N PRO A 58 10.49 21.42 1.84
CA PRO A 58 10.24 20.06 2.33
C PRO A 58 8.78 19.91 2.75
N THR A 59 8.18 18.77 2.45
CA THR A 59 6.79 18.44 2.82
C THR A 59 6.67 17.81 4.20
N SER A 60 7.78 17.39 4.80
CA SER A 60 7.79 16.77 6.13
C SER A 60 7.35 17.75 7.21
N GLY A 61 6.28 17.42 7.93
CA GLY A 61 5.74 18.23 9.03
C GLY A 61 4.83 19.38 8.60
N LEU A 62 4.56 19.53 7.30
CA LEU A 62 3.57 20.47 6.81
C LEU A 62 2.16 19.87 6.89
N GLU A 63 1.17 20.72 7.12
CA GLU A 63 -0.24 20.31 7.08
C GLU A 63 -0.74 20.14 5.64
N PHE A 64 -1.85 19.40 5.48
CA PHE A 64 -2.46 19.13 4.18
C PHE A 64 -2.74 20.39 3.36
N ASN A 65 -3.22 21.45 4.00
CA ASN A 65 -3.53 22.70 3.31
C ASN A 65 -2.27 23.43 2.81
N GLU A 66 -1.16 23.34 3.55
CA GLU A 66 0.10 23.96 3.15
C GLU A 66 0.68 23.23 1.93
N ILE A 67 0.72 21.90 1.97
CA ILE A 67 1.16 21.08 0.84
C ILE A 67 0.26 21.29 -0.38
N LYS A 68 -1.06 21.38 -0.17
CA LYS A 68 -2.01 21.71 -1.23
C LYS A 68 -1.68 23.06 -1.86
N ASN A 69 -1.36 24.09 -1.07
CA ASN A 69 -1.01 25.43 -1.57
C ASN A 69 0.35 25.50 -2.30
N LEU A 70 1.24 24.54 -2.04
CA LEU A 70 2.49 24.37 -2.78
C LEU A 70 2.24 23.67 -4.13
N ILE A 71 1.38 22.66 -4.17
CA ILE A 71 1.10 21.90 -5.40
C ILE A 71 0.15 22.65 -6.33
N VAL A 72 -0.89 23.26 -5.76
CA VAL A 72 -1.90 24.04 -6.48
C VAL A 72 -1.41 25.48 -6.63
N GLY A 73 -1.57 26.03 -7.82
CA GLY A 73 -1.09 27.37 -8.14
C GLY A 73 -1.71 27.90 -9.44
N PRO A 74 -1.25 29.06 -9.91
CA PRO A 74 -1.74 29.66 -11.14
C PRO A 74 -1.60 28.71 -12.33
N ARG A 75 -2.60 28.67 -13.21
CA ARG A 75 -2.53 27.88 -14.45
C ARG A 75 -1.30 28.27 -15.28
N GLY A 76 -0.59 27.26 -15.79
CA GLY A 76 0.60 27.40 -16.63
C GLY A 76 1.93 27.55 -15.86
N SER A 77 1.88 27.74 -14.54
CA SER A 77 3.09 27.76 -13.72
C SER A 77 3.71 26.36 -13.62
N LYS A 78 5.03 26.28 -13.44
CA LYS A 78 5.78 25.02 -13.40
C LYS A 78 6.23 24.68 -11.98
N ILE A 79 6.21 23.40 -11.65
CA ILE A 79 6.81 22.88 -10.41
C ILE A 79 7.70 21.69 -10.67
N SER A 80 8.68 21.50 -9.80
CA SER A 80 9.41 20.23 -9.68
C SER A 80 9.03 19.54 -8.38
N LEU A 81 8.81 18.22 -8.43
CA LEU A 81 8.54 17.40 -7.26
C LEU A 81 9.76 16.53 -6.93
N LYS A 82 10.19 16.53 -5.67
CA LYS A 82 11.21 15.63 -5.15
C LYS A 82 10.53 14.46 -4.47
N MET A 83 10.78 13.27 -4.98
CA MET A 83 10.05 12.05 -4.64
C MET A 83 10.99 10.93 -4.20
N ARG A 84 10.50 9.99 -3.41
CA ARG A 84 11.20 8.75 -3.06
C ARG A 84 10.34 7.56 -3.45
N ARG A 85 10.96 6.59 -4.11
CA ARG A 85 10.25 5.44 -4.65
C ARG A 85 9.89 4.47 -3.53
N SER A 86 8.63 4.05 -3.50
CA SER A 86 8.16 3.00 -2.59
C SER A 86 7.83 1.75 -3.40
N GLN A 87 8.80 0.86 -3.59
CA GLN A 87 8.55 -0.45 -4.20
C GLN A 87 8.44 -1.49 -3.08
N GLY A 88 7.22 -1.66 -2.55
CA GLY A 88 6.94 -2.59 -1.46
C GLY A 88 7.62 -2.16 -0.15
N SER A 89 8.27 -3.10 0.54
CA SER A 89 8.98 -2.84 1.80
C SER A 89 10.37 -2.20 1.63
N VAL A 90 10.82 -1.97 0.39
CA VAL A 90 12.15 -1.43 0.11
C VAL A 90 12.03 0.00 -0.41
N GLU A 91 12.43 0.96 0.44
CA GLU A 91 12.58 2.35 0.01
C GLU A 91 13.71 2.43 -1.03
N THR A 92 13.33 2.75 -2.27
CA THR A 92 14.27 2.94 -3.38
C THR A 92 14.53 4.44 -3.57
N GLY A 93 15.72 4.77 -4.06
CA GLY A 93 16.34 6.11 -4.00
C GLY A 93 15.46 7.31 -4.39
N VAL A 94 15.94 8.49 -4.00
CA VAL A 94 15.27 9.78 -4.28
C VAL A 94 15.39 10.12 -5.76
N TYR A 95 14.28 10.54 -6.37
CA TYR A 95 14.21 10.98 -7.76
C TYR A 95 13.44 12.31 -7.89
N MET A 96 13.52 12.94 -9.06
CA MET A 96 12.92 14.24 -9.33
C MET A 96 12.02 14.18 -10.57
N CYS A 97 10.88 14.86 -10.47
CA CYS A 97 9.94 15.09 -11.57
C CYS A 97 9.93 16.58 -11.87
N ASP A 98 10.72 16.98 -12.85
CA ASP A 98 10.90 18.37 -13.22
C ASP A 98 9.83 18.86 -14.21
N ASP A 99 9.61 20.18 -14.19
CA ASP A 99 8.78 20.91 -15.16
C ASP A 99 7.32 20.44 -15.27
N LEU A 100 6.71 19.98 -14.17
CA LEU A 100 5.28 19.68 -14.14
C LEU A 100 4.49 20.98 -14.24
N VAL A 101 3.73 21.14 -15.33
CA VAL A 101 2.90 22.32 -15.56
C VAL A 101 1.60 22.19 -14.77
N ARG A 102 1.18 23.25 -14.09
CA ARG A 102 -0.14 23.30 -13.44
C ARG A 102 -1.20 23.56 -14.49
N GLU A 103 -1.87 22.51 -14.92
CA GLU A 103 -2.91 22.61 -15.95
C GLU A 103 -4.27 22.17 -15.41
N SER A 104 -5.32 22.77 -15.95
CA SER A 104 -6.67 22.29 -15.72
C SER A 104 -6.77 20.95 -16.44
N VAL A 105 -6.76 19.87 -15.65
CA VAL A 105 -7.08 18.55 -16.19
C VAL A 105 -8.53 18.62 -16.64
N VAL A 106 -8.75 18.77 -17.93
CA VAL A 106 -10.07 18.60 -18.49
C VAL A 106 -10.45 17.15 -18.18
N PRO A 107 -11.52 16.88 -17.41
CA PRO A 107 -12.00 15.52 -17.29
C PRO A 107 -12.23 15.04 -18.72
N PHE A 108 -11.70 13.85 -19.04
CA PHE A 108 -11.85 13.19 -20.34
C PHE A 108 -13.35 12.96 -20.61
N GLN A 109 -14.05 14.01 -20.99
CA GLN A 109 -15.44 14.03 -21.36
C GLN A 109 -15.52 14.95 -22.58
N SER A 110 -15.93 14.34 -23.68
CA SER A 110 -16.17 14.93 -25.00
C SER A 110 -14.94 15.54 -25.69
N LEU A 111 -14.18 14.70 -26.39
CA LEU A 111 -13.49 15.19 -27.58
C LEU A 111 -14.54 15.75 -28.56
N PRO A 112 -14.31 16.94 -29.16
CA PRO A 112 -15.13 17.40 -30.27
C PRO A 112 -14.99 16.43 -31.44
N LEU A 113 -16.13 16.15 -32.06
CA LEU A 113 -16.30 15.39 -33.29
C LEU A 113 -15.41 15.98 -34.39
N PHE A 114 -14.15 15.55 -34.50
CA PHE A 114 -13.32 15.88 -35.66
C PHE A 114 -13.80 15.04 -36.84
N ASP A 115 -14.63 15.70 -37.65
CA ASP A 115 -14.95 15.31 -39.01
C ASP A 115 -13.66 15.25 -39.84
N ARG A 116 -13.25 14.06 -40.27
CA ARG A 116 -12.41 13.86 -41.46
C ARG A 116 -12.43 12.41 -41.91
N GLY A 117 -13.27 12.15 -42.91
CA GLY A 117 -13.11 11.03 -43.79
C GLY A 117 -11.77 11.10 -44.53
N SER A 118 -10.87 10.18 -44.21
CA SER A 118 -9.88 9.62 -45.14
C SER A 118 -9.14 8.47 -44.43
N SER A 119 -9.60 7.26 -44.75
CA SER A 119 -8.93 5.96 -44.51
C SER A 119 -7.62 5.85 -45.30
N PRO A 120 -6.84 4.75 -45.22
CA PRO A 120 -6.32 4.00 -44.06
C PRO A 120 -4.78 3.87 -44.15
N ALA A 121 -4.08 3.89 -43.02
CA ALA A 121 -2.74 3.33 -42.94
C ALA A 121 -2.49 2.76 -41.54
N VAL A 122 -2.21 1.47 -41.52
CA VAL A 122 -1.87 0.62 -40.38
C VAL A 122 -0.74 1.24 -39.56
N SER A 123 -0.98 1.52 -38.28
CA SER A 123 0.09 1.74 -37.31
C SER A 123 -0.36 1.37 -35.91
N GLU A 124 0.28 0.32 -35.39
CA GLU A 124 0.39 -0.10 -33.99
C GLU A 124 -0.92 -0.45 -33.27
N SER A 125 -1.05 -1.74 -32.95
CA SER A 125 -2.13 -2.31 -32.14
C SER A 125 -2.08 -1.77 -30.71
N SER A 126 -2.57 -0.55 -30.51
CA SER A 126 -3.08 -0.07 -29.24
C SER A 126 -4.23 -0.99 -28.89
N GLN A 127 -3.96 -2.12 -28.24
CA GLN A 127 -5.01 -2.97 -27.71
C GLN A 127 -5.74 -2.11 -26.69
N ASP A 128 -6.96 -1.67 -27.04
CA ASP A 128 -7.80 -0.91 -26.13
C ASP A 128 -7.98 -1.76 -24.87
N MET A 129 -7.32 -1.35 -23.79
CA MET A 129 -7.36 -2.04 -22.51
C MET A 129 -8.60 -1.56 -21.77
N ASP A 130 -9.55 -2.47 -21.59
CA ASP A 130 -10.83 -2.14 -20.98
C ASP A 130 -11.13 -3.11 -19.83
N GLY A 131 -11.97 -2.66 -18.91
CA GLY A 131 -12.40 -3.44 -17.76
C GLY A 131 -13.75 -4.10 -17.99
N ILE A 132 -14.22 -4.80 -16.96
CA ILE A 132 -15.56 -5.41 -16.92
C ILE A 132 -16.63 -4.52 -16.27
N GLY A 133 -16.25 -3.32 -15.80
CA GLY A 133 -17.16 -2.36 -15.15
C GLY A 133 -17.50 -2.66 -13.69
N ILE A 134 -16.51 -3.08 -12.90
CA ILE A 134 -16.64 -3.26 -11.44
C ILE A 134 -15.81 -2.20 -10.70
N VAL A 135 -16.35 -1.66 -9.62
CA VAL A 135 -15.64 -0.76 -8.70
C VAL A 135 -15.37 -1.51 -7.41
N LEU A 136 -14.09 -1.61 -7.04
CA LEU A 136 -13.63 -2.36 -5.88
C LEU A 136 -13.10 -1.41 -4.81
N GLU A 137 -13.46 -1.67 -3.56
CA GLU A 137 -12.90 -1.02 -2.38
C GLU A 137 -11.87 -1.95 -1.72
N PHE A 138 -10.70 -1.40 -1.42
CA PHE A 138 -9.60 -2.11 -0.76
C PHE A 138 -9.54 -1.63 0.69
N GLY A 139 -10.06 -2.44 1.60
CA GLY A 139 -10.08 -2.15 3.03
C GLY A 139 -8.88 -2.74 3.79
N THR A 140 -9.02 -2.83 5.11
CA THR A 140 -8.09 -3.55 5.99
C THR A 140 -8.23 -5.07 5.87
N GLU A 141 -9.32 -5.54 5.26
CA GLU A 141 -9.56 -6.95 4.99
C GLU A 141 -8.74 -7.46 3.79
N HIS A 142 -8.43 -8.75 3.78
CA HIS A 142 -7.54 -9.35 2.78
C HIS A 142 -8.12 -9.46 1.36
N PHE A 143 -9.42 -9.20 1.18
CA PHE A 143 -10.12 -9.33 -0.10
C PHE A 143 -10.76 -8.01 -0.53
N PRO A 144 -10.64 -7.62 -1.81
CA PRO A 144 -11.35 -6.45 -2.34
C PRO A 144 -12.86 -6.65 -2.28
N ILE A 145 -13.61 -5.61 -1.91
CA ILE A 145 -15.08 -5.65 -1.80
C ILE A 145 -15.70 -4.92 -2.99
N VAL A 146 -16.77 -5.47 -3.56
CA VAL A 146 -17.55 -4.80 -4.61
C VAL A 146 -18.27 -3.60 -4.02
N GLN A 147 -17.86 -2.39 -4.40
CA GLN A 147 -18.48 -1.16 -3.94
C GLN A 147 -19.58 -0.69 -4.89
N ASN A 148 -19.36 -0.85 -6.20
CA ASN A 148 -20.32 -0.42 -7.22
C ASN A 148 -20.17 -1.23 -8.52
N LEU A 149 -21.23 -1.25 -9.33
CA LEU A 149 -21.27 -1.87 -10.65
C LEU A 149 -21.66 -0.82 -11.69
N ILE A 150 -20.90 -0.74 -12.79
CA ILE A 150 -21.17 0.24 -13.85
C ILE A 150 -22.30 -0.30 -14.74
N PRO A 151 -23.45 0.42 -14.85
CA PRO A 151 -24.56 0.00 -15.70
C PRO A 151 -24.12 -0.18 -17.16
N GLY A 152 -24.62 -1.23 -17.81
CA GLY A 152 -24.29 -1.53 -19.22
C GLY A 152 -22.93 -2.17 -19.47
N LYS A 153 -22.17 -2.53 -18.42
CA LYS A 153 -20.93 -3.32 -18.53
C LYS A 153 -21.14 -4.78 -18.13
N ALA A 154 -20.19 -5.66 -18.44
CA ALA A 154 -20.31 -7.11 -18.25
C ALA A 154 -20.59 -7.54 -16.81
N ALA A 155 -19.97 -6.88 -15.82
CA ALA A 155 -20.19 -7.19 -14.41
C ALA A 155 -21.65 -6.93 -13.98
N HIS A 156 -22.24 -5.81 -14.42
CA HIS A 156 -23.65 -5.48 -14.16
C HIS A 156 -24.60 -6.41 -14.93
N ALA A 157 -24.31 -6.69 -16.20
CA ALA A 157 -25.13 -7.56 -17.04
C ALA A 157 -25.16 -9.03 -16.56
N CYS A 158 -24.12 -9.47 -15.83
CA CYS A 158 -24.08 -10.81 -15.25
C CYS A 158 -25.22 -11.05 -14.25
N GLY A 159 -25.70 -10.02 -13.55
CA GLY A 159 -26.82 -10.10 -12.59
C GLY A 159 -26.56 -10.92 -11.33
N LYS A 160 -25.45 -11.66 -11.25
CA LYS A 160 -25.05 -12.46 -10.08
C LYS A 160 -24.23 -11.68 -9.06
N ILE A 161 -23.51 -10.66 -9.52
CA ILE A 161 -22.60 -9.86 -8.70
C ILE A 161 -23.41 -8.83 -7.94
N THR A 162 -23.24 -8.75 -6.62
CA THR A 162 -23.91 -7.79 -5.75
C THR A 162 -22.90 -6.90 -5.01
N ILE A 163 -23.34 -5.70 -4.65
CA ILE A 163 -22.54 -4.78 -3.84
C ILE A 163 -22.34 -5.41 -2.45
N GLY A 164 -21.10 -5.38 -1.95
CA GLY A 164 -20.69 -6.04 -0.71
C GLY A 164 -20.05 -7.41 -0.90
N ASP A 165 -20.09 -7.98 -2.11
CA ASP A 165 -19.41 -9.25 -2.38
C ASP A 165 -17.89 -9.12 -2.32
N ARG A 166 -17.22 -10.16 -1.82
CA ARG A 166 -15.76 -10.19 -1.70
C ARG A 166 -15.16 -10.88 -2.92
N LEU A 167 -14.25 -10.22 -3.62
CA LEU A 167 -13.54 -10.82 -4.75
C LEU A 167 -12.43 -11.75 -4.24
N ILE A 168 -12.54 -13.05 -4.51
CA ILE A 168 -11.62 -14.08 -4.01
C ILE A 168 -10.60 -14.52 -5.08
N ARG A 169 -11.01 -14.59 -6.36
CA ARG A 169 -10.13 -14.99 -7.47
C ARG A 169 -10.45 -14.26 -8.77
N ILE A 170 -9.41 -14.05 -9.58
CA ILE A 170 -9.49 -13.58 -10.97
C ILE A 170 -8.80 -14.62 -11.86
N GLY A 171 -9.59 -15.31 -12.68
CA GLY A 171 -9.16 -16.46 -13.45
C GLY A 171 -8.65 -17.56 -12.52
N SER A 172 -7.40 -17.98 -12.72
CA SER A 172 -6.74 -18.97 -11.86
C SER A 172 -6.12 -18.37 -10.60
N GLN A 173 -5.98 -17.04 -10.52
CA GLN A 173 -5.19 -16.41 -9.47
C GLN A 173 -6.03 -15.92 -8.29
N PRO A 174 -5.63 -16.21 -7.03
CA PRO A 174 -6.27 -15.62 -5.85
C PRO A 174 -6.00 -14.11 -5.79
N THR A 175 -6.92 -13.38 -5.17
CA THR A 175 -6.81 -11.92 -4.93
C THR A 175 -6.38 -11.57 -3.50
N GLU A 176 -6.28 -12.57 -2.63
CA GLU A 176 -5.82 -12.38 -1.25
C GLU A 176 -4.43 -11.73 -1.22
N TYR A 177 -4.27 -10.70 -0.39
CA TYR A 177 -3.02 -9.93 -0.21
C TYR A 177 -2.48 -9.23 -1.47
N LYS A 178 -3.23 -9.20 -2.57
CA LYS A 178 -2.80 -8.48 -3.77
C LYS A 178 -3.04 -6.98 -3.64
N SER A 179 -2.10 -6.21 -4.14
CA SER A 179 -2.26 -4.76 -4.21
C SER A 179 -3.32 -4.36 -5.24
N PHE A 180 -3.87 -3.16 -5.11
CA PHE A 180 -4.81 -2.59 -6.07
C PHE A 180 -4.32 -2.71 -7.51
N ASN A 181 -3.05 -2.39 -7.77
CA ASN A 181 -2.46 -2.45 -9.11
C ASN A 181 -2.44 -3.87 -9.67
N GLN A 182 -2.06 -4.87 -8.86
CA GLN A 182 -2.05 -6.27 -9.29
C GLN A 182 -3.45 -6.80 -9.60
N VAL A 183 -4.44 -6.43 -8.78
CA VAL A 183 -5.85 -6.80 -9.05
C VAL A 183 -6.36 -6.10 -10.31
N ARG A 184 -6.02 -4.81 -10.49
CA ARG A 184 -6.38 -4.03 -11.68
C ARG A 184 -5.80 -4.65 -12.96
N GLU A 185 -4.53 -5.03 -12.97
CA GLU A 185 -3.86 -5.66 -14.13
C GLU A 185 -4.49 -7.01 -14.52
N LEU A 186 -5.14 -7.70 -13.58
CA LEU A 186 -5.83 -8.95 -13.85
C LEU A 186 -7.27 -8.74 -14.38
N ILE A 187 -7.93 -7.66 -13.96
CA ILE A 187 -9.29 -7.32 -14.39
C ILE A 187 -9.28 -6.58 -15.73
N VAL A 188 -8.37 -5.63 -15.91
CA VAL A 188 -8.22 -4.85 -17.14
C VAL A 188 -7.40 -5.67 -18.13
N GLY A 189 -7.85 -5.71 -19.38
CA GLY A 189 -7.21 -6.47 -20.42
C GLY A 189 -7.74 -6.07 -21.79
N PRO A 190 -7.29 -6.74 -22.86
CA PRO A 190 -7.70 -6.38 -24.22
C PRO A 190 -9.23 -6.41 -24.37
N THR A 191 -9.79 -5.40 -25.00
CA THR A 191 -11.23 -5.32 -25.29
C THR A 191 -11.69 -6.57 -26.05
N GLY A 192 -12.83 -7.13 -25.66
CA GLY A 192 -13.37 -8.38 -26.18
C GLY A 192 -12.84 -9.65 -25.52
N SER A 193 -11.76 -9.57 -24.72
CA SER A 193 -11.26 -10.74 -23.99
C SER A 193 -12.19 -11.14 -22.84
N LEU A 194 -12.17 -12.42 -22.47
CA LEU A 194 -12.98 -12.98 -21.41
C LEU A 194 -12.19 -13.06 -20.10
N VAL A 195 -12.87 -12.81 -18.99
CA VAL A 195 -12.33 -13.04 -17.65
C VAL A 195 -13.37 -13.79 -16.80
N THR A 196 -12.86 -14.65 -15.93
CA THR A 196 -13.67 -15.38 -14.96
C THR A 196 -13.37 -14.83 -13.59
N LEU A 197 -14.39 -14.48 -12.82
CA LEU A 197 -14.25 -13.97 -11.45
C LEU A 197 -14.94 -14.88 -10.45
N SER A 198 -14.31 -15.10 -9.29
CA SER A 198 -14.92 -15.84 -8.18
C SER A 198 -15.12 -14.89 -7.01
N PHE A 199 -16.35 -14.86 -6.50
CA PHE A 199 -16.78 -14.00 -5.40
C PHE A 199 -17.26 -14.84 -4.22
N ARG A 200 -17.23 -14.23 -3.03
CA ARG A 200 -17.87 -14.74 -1.82
C ARG A 200 -18.91 -13.72 -1.35
N GLY A 201 -20.17 -14.09 -1.47
CA GLY A 201 -21.31 -13.31 -1.00
C GLY A 201 -21.97 -13.93 0.23
N ALA A 202 -23.16 -13.45 0.58
CA ALA A 202 -23.91 -13.94 1.74
C ALA A 202 -24.33 -15.43 1.62
N SER A 203 -24.55 -15.91 0.39
CA SER A 203 -24.92 -17.30 0.10
C SER A 203 -23.73 -18.25 -0.05
N GLY A 204 -22.49 -17.76 0.13
CA GLY A 204 -21.27 -18.53 -0.08
C GLY A 204 -20.49 -18.09 -1.32
N GLU A 205 -19.62 -18.98 -1.81
CA GLU A 205 -18.77 -18.72 -2.98
C GLU A 205 -19.48 -19.03 -4.29
N TYR A 206 -19.32 -18.16 -5.28
CA TYR A 206 -19.87 -18.34 -6.61
C TYR A 206 -18.94 -17.77 -7.68
N GLN A 207 -19.12 -18.23 -8.92
CA GLN A 207 -18.27 -17.88 -10.06
C GLN A 207 -19.07 -17.22 -11.19
N CYS A 208 -18.52 -16.14 -11.74
CA CYS A 208 -19.01 -15.44 -12.91
C CYS A 208 -18.02 -15.67 -14.05
N GLU A 209 -18.40 -16.54 -14.98
CA GLU A 209 -17.57 -16.93 -16.12
C GLU A 209 -17.88 -16.07 -17.34
N ASN A 210 -16.90 -15.97 -18.25
CA ASN A 210 -17.06 -15.35 -19.55
C ASN A 210 -17.50 -13.87 -19.50
N LEU A 211 -17.01 -13.12 -18.50
CA LEU A 211 -17.22 -11.68 -18.46
C LEU A 211 -16.36 -11.02 -19.54
N VAL A 212 -17.01 -10.38 -20.50
CA VAL A 212 -16.34 -9.68 -21.61
C VAL A 212 -15.76 -8.35 -21.11
N ARG A 213 -14.48 -8.11 -21.34
CA ARG A 213 -13.84 -6.81 -21.12
C ARG A 213 -14.24 -5.85 -22.24
N GLY A 214 -14.68 -4.63 -21.92
CA GLY A 214 -15.14 -3.68 -22.93
C GLY A 214 -16.55 -3.14 -22.70
N PRO A 215 -17.01 -2.18 -23.52
CA PRO A 215 -18.42 -1.84 -23.62
C PRO A 215 -19.22 -3.04 -24.14
N LEU A 216 -20.40 -3.31 -23.57
CA LEU A 216 -21.37 -4.22 -24.17
C LEU A 216 -22.07 -3.52 -25.33
N GLY A 217 -21.31 -3.22 -26.39
CA GLY A 217 -21.88 -2.73 -27.63
C GLY A 217 -22.75 -3.82 -28.25
N MET A 218 -23.92 -3.45 -28.77
CA MET A 218 -24.82 -4.36 -29.48
C MET A 218 -24.12 -5.10 -30.65
N ASP A 219 -23.01 -4.56 -31.14
CA ASP A 219 -22.30 -5.02 -32.34
C ASP A 219 -21.38 -6.22 -32.07
N TYR A 220 -20.98 -6.45 -30.81
CA TYR A 220 -20.03 -7.52 -30.45
C TYR A 220 -20.65 -8.92 -30.39
N LEU A 221 -21.97 -9.03 -30.21
CA LEU A 221 -22.66 -10.33 -30.22
C LEU A 221 -22.64 -10.99 -31.61
N THR A 222 -22.53 -10.20 -32.68
CA THR A 222 -22.46 -10.70 -34.05
C THR A 222 -21.09 -11.31 -34.36
N SER A 223 -20.02 -10.78 -33.76
CA SER A 223 -18.65 -11.23 -34.01
C SER A 223 -18.22 -12.39 -33.10
N ALA A 224 -18.72 -12.46 -31.86
CA ALA A 224 -18.39 -13.54 -30.91
C ALA A 224 -19.14 -14.86 -31.18
N LEU A 225 -20.27 -14.84 -31.90
CA LEU A 225 -21.02 -16.04 -32.27
C LEU A 225 -20.60 -16.66 -33.62
N GLY A 226 -19.61 -16.08 -34.31
CA GLY A 226 -19.05 -16.62 -35.54
C GLY A 226 -17.94 -17.66 -35.30
N SER A 227 -18.22 -18.73 -34.54
CA SER A 227 -17.52 -20.05 -34.61
C SER A 227 -17.71 -20.89 -33.33
N VAL A 228 -18.94 -21.17 -32.92
CA VAL A 228 -19.24 -22.40 -32.17
C VAL A 228 -20.51 -23.03 -32.74
N ALA A 229 -20.31 -23.97 -33.65
CA ALA A 229 -21.38 -24.85 -34.08
C ALA A 229 -21.80 -25.74 -32.89
N SER A 230 -23.11 -25.78 -32.62
CA SER A 230 -23.86 -26.84 -31.93
C SER A 230 -23.44 -27.24 -30.51
N VAL A 231 -24.06 -26.58 -29.52
CA VAL A 231 -24.69 -27.32 -28.41
C VAL A 231 -25.96 -26.59 -27.99
N SER A 232 -27.09 -27.11 -28.43
CA SER A 232 -28.44 -26.66 -28.06
C SER A 232 -28.75 -27.18 -26.65
N SER A 233 -28.92 -26.31 -25.67
CA SER A 233 -29.65 -26.63 -24.44
C SER A 233 -30.85 -25.69 -24.29
N GLU A 234 -31.98 -26.15 -24.79
CA GLU A 234 -33.29 -25.54 -24.56
C GLU A 234 -33.62 -25.60 -23.06
N CYS A 235 -33.59 -24.47 -22.36
CA CYS A 235 -34.35 -24.30 -21.13
C CYS A 235 -35.83 -24.14 -21.50
N ARG A 236 -36.55 -25.27 -21.61
CA ARG A 236 -38.02 -25.28 -21.64
C ARG A 236 -38.57 -25.13 -20.21
N PRO A 237 -39.58 -24.27 -19.99
CA PRO A 237 -40.36 -24.29 -18.75
C PRO A 237 -41.27 -25.53 -18.71
N ALA A 238 -41.33 -26.17 -17.56
CA ALA A 238 -42.13 -27.37 -17.32
C ALA A 238 -43.64 -27.12 -17.49
N PRO A 239 -44.40 -28.06 -18.10
CA PRO A 239 -45.85 -27.97 -18.15
C PRO A 239 -46.47 -28.47 -16.84
N VAL A 240 -47.43 -27.68 -16.35
CA VAL A 240 -48.43 -28.05 -15.32
C VAL A 240 -49.27 -29.23 -15.81
N SER A 241 -49.14 -30.39 -15.17
CA SER A 241 -50.05 -31.52 -15.36
C SER A 241 -51.06 -31.58 -14.22
N ASN A 242 -52.31 -31.33 -14.60
CA ASN A 242 -53.52 -31.41 -13.80
C ASN A 242 -54.00 -32.88 -13.79
N SER A 243 -54.14 -33.51 -12.62
CA SER A 243 -54.87 -34.78 -12.49
C SER A 243 -55.43 -34.92 -11.07
N GLN A 244 -56.76 -35.03 -11.01
CA GLN A 244 -57.61 -35.18 -9.84
C GLN A 244 -57.45 -36.53 -9.12
N CYS A 245 -57.52 -36.48 -7.79
CA CYS A 245 -58.25 -37.32 -6.80
C CYS A 245 -58.35 -38.86 -6.98
N PRO A 246 -58.28 -39.63 -5.88
CA PRO A 246 -59.43 -39.70 -4.97
C PRO A 246 -59.14 -39.54 -3.48
N GLN A 247 -60.22 -39.17 -2.80
CA GLN A 247 -60.42 -39.04 -1.36
C GLN A 247 -60.12 -40.34 -0.61
N GLN A 248 -59.59 -40.23 0.60
CA GLN A 248 -60.01 -41.03 1.75
C GLN A 248 -59.68 -40.30 3.06
N ASN A 249 -60.66 -40.35 3.96
CA ASN A 249 -60.75 -39.63 5.23
C ASN A 249 -59.87 -40.27 6.32
N ASP A 250 -59.89 -39.62 7.49
CA ASP A 250 -59.59 -40.06 8.87
C ASP A 250 -58.48 -39.16 9.47
N GLU A 251 -58.79 -38.08 10.20
CA GLU A 251 -59.29 -38.00 11.60
C GLU A 251 -58.31 -38.57 12.66
N ALA A 252 -58.21 -37.86 13.79
CA ALA A 252 -57.26 -37.97 14.92
C ALA A 252 -55.86 -37.34 14.67
N GLY A 253 -55.38 -36.32 15.40
CA GLY A 253 -55.61 -35.95 16.79
C GLY A 253 -54.66 -36.73 17.70
N TYR A 254 -53.48 -36.19 18.04
CA TYR A 254 -52.77 -36.58 19.26
C TYR A 254 -51.76 -35.52 19.71
N ALA A 255 -51.82 -35.23 21.00
CA ALA A 255 -50.98 -34.32 21.74
C ALA A 255 -49.83 -35.08 22.43
N GLY A 256 -48.74 -34.36 22.71
CA GLY A 256 -48.03 -34.47 23.98
C GLY A 256 -46.86 -35.45 24.12
N ALA A 257 -46.12 -35.19 25.22
CA ALA A 257 -44.97 -35.85 25.81
C ALA A 257 -43.60 -35.56 25.15
N ALA A 258 -42.61 -34.92 25.80
CA ALA A 258 -41.99 -35.14 27.12
C ALA A 258 -41.09 -36.38 27.20
N SER A 259 -39.80 -36.11 27.42
CA SER A 259 -38.72 -37.01 27.86
C SER A 259 -37.50 -36.10 28.07
N GLU A 260 -37.04 -35.73 29.27
CA GLU A 260 -36.56 -36.52 30.41
C GLU A 260 -35.55 -37.61 30.01
N GLU A 261 -34.27 -37.30 30.19
CA GLU A 261 -33.17 -38.21 30.60
C GLU A 261 -31.99 -37.29 30.98
N SER A 262 -31.73 -36.97 32.26
CA SER A 262 -31.15 -37.79 33.35
C SER A 262 -29.83 -38.48 32.97
N GLY A 263 -28.72 -37.98 33.52
CA GLY A 263 -27.40 -38.59 33.36
C GLY A 263 -26.30 -37.90 34.17
N ASP A 264 -26.45 -37.85 35.50
CA ASP A 264 -25.32 -37.82 36.44
C ASP A 264 -25.16 -39.25 37.03
N PRO A 265 -23.93 -39.68 37.35
CA PRO A 265 -23.53 -39.65 38.76
C PRO A 265 -22.05 -39.27 39.02
N GLU A 266 -21.86 -38.48 40.10
CA GLU A 266 -21.07 -38.78 41.33
C GLU A 266 -19.79 -39.67 41.21
N LEU A 267 -18.67 -39.49 41.91
CA LEU A 267 -18.27 -38.73 43.10
C LEU A 267 -16.79 -39.13 43.44
N VAL A 268 -16.22 -38.47 44.47
CA VAL A 268 -15.08 -38.87 45.34
C VAL A 268 -13.66 -38.72 44.73
N SER A 269 -12.66 -38.03 45.29
CA SER A 269 -12.36 -37.62 46.68
C SER A 269 -11.25 -36.56 46.74
N ASP A 270 -11.44 -35.58 47.63
CA ASP A 270 -10.59 -35.24 48.79
C ASP A 270 -9.09 -35.61 48.80
N LYS A 271 -8.21 -34.60 48.92
CA LYS A 271 -7.46 -34.32 50.18
C LYS A 271 -6.44 -33.16 50.08
N LYS A 272 -6.62 -32.21 51.02
CA LYS A 272 -5.61 -31.61 51.92
C LYS A 272 -4.36 -30.91 51.32
N GLY A 273 -4.48 -29.58 51.26
CA GLY A 273 -3.71 -28.60 52.05
C GLY A 273 -2.19 -28.72 52.17
N ARG A 274 -1.45 -27.69 51.71
CA ARG A 274 -0.22 -27.23 52.37
C ARG A 274 0.22 -25.82 51.95
N LYS A 275 0.17 -24.92 52.94
CA LYS A 275 1.14 -23.86 53.30
C LYS A 275 1.79 -22.99 52.22
N LYS A 276 1.46 -21.70 52.32
CA LYS A 276 2.24 -20.49 52.03
C LYS A 276 3.78 -20.70 52.05
N LYS A 277 4.46 -20.24 50.99
CA LYS A 277 5.79 -19.60 51.09
C LYS A 277 5.97 -18.58 49.96
N LYS A 278 6.04 -17.31 50.37
CA LYS A 278 6.53 -16.17 49.58
C LYS A 278 7.86 -16.54 48.92
N LYS A 279 7.95 -16.35 47.60
CA LYS A 279 9.23 -16.32 46.87
C LYS A 279 9.40 -14.91 46.32
N THR A 280 10.20 -14.13 47.02
CA THR A 280 10.77 -12.86 46.57
C THR A 280 11.71 -13.17 45.39
N PHE A 281 11.38 -12.65 44.20
CA PHE A 281 12.35 -12.54 43.11
C PHE A 281 13.12 -11.23 43.33
N GLY A 282 14.33 -11.36 43.88
CA GLY A 282 15.32 -10.29 43.84
C GLY A 282 16.06 -10.38 42.52
N THR A 283 15.94 -9.35 41.68
CA THR A 283 16.72 -9.21 40.46
C THR A 283 18.10 -8.70 40.86
N LYS A 284 19.07 -9.61 40.82
CA LYS A 284 20.48 -9.37 41.10
C LYS A 284 21.08 -8.67 39.87
N VAL A 285 21.52 -7.43 40.06
CA VAL A 285 22.36 -6.70 39.10
C VAL A 285 23.76 -7.30 39.23
N GLU A 286 24.23 -7.99 38.19
CA GLU A 286 25.62 -8.43 38.11
C GLU A 286 26.42 -7.43 37.28
N ASP A 287 27.28 -6.71 37.99
CA ASP A 287 28.45 -6.04 37.44
C ASP A 287 29.40 -7.09 36.87
N THR A 288 29.65 -7.02 35.57
CA THR A 288 30.84 -7.62 34.95
C THR A 288 31.58 -6.52 34.22
N ALA A 289 32.52 -5.91 34.93
CA ALA A 289 33.71 -5.34 34.32
C ALA A 289 34.61 -6.49 33.92
N GLU A 290 35.07 -6.56 32.66
CA GLU A 290 36.42 -7.04 32.36
C GLU A 290 36.88 -6.78 30.90
N THR A 291 38.14 -6.31 30.85
CA THR A 291 39.22 -6.59 29.89
C THR A 291 39.17 -6.20 28.41
N LYS A 292 40.03 -5.21 28.12
CA LYS A 292 40.88 -5.03 26.93
C LYS A 292 41.19 -6.34 26.20
N THR A 293 41.09 -6.36 24.87
CA THR A 293 42.05 -7.05 23.99
C THR A 293 42.08 -6.36 22.62
N SER A 294 43.27 -5.90 22.27
CA SER A 294 43.72 -5.43 20.98
C SER A 294 43.70 -6.57 19.95
N GLN A 295 43.18 -6.33 18.75
CA GLN A 295 43.61 -7.10 17.58
C GLN A 295 43.51 -6.27 16.30
N ALA A 296 44.68 -6.09 15.71
CA ALA A 296 44.90 -5.53 14.39
C ALA A 296 44.34 -6.46 13.32
N VAL A 297 43.67 -5.89 12.31
CA VAL A 297 43.42 -6.58 11.03
C VAL A 297 43.84 -5.64 9.92
N GLY A 298 44.94 -6.01 9.27
CA GLY A 298 45.52 -5.29 8.15
C GLY A 298 44.67 -5.40 6.89
N ALA A 299 44.53 -4.28 6.20
CA ALA A 299 44.03 -4.24 4.84
C ALA A 299 45.17 -4.63 3.88
N LYS A 300 45.05 -5.82 3.28
CA LYS A 300 45.76 -6.20 2.07
C LYS A 300 45.12 -5.47 0.89
N THR A 301 45.84 -4.55 0.27
CA THR A 301 45.54 -4.06 -1.08
C THR A 301 46.37 -4.83 -2.08
N GLU A 302 45.68 -5.61 -2.92
CA GLU A 302 46.23 -6.39 -4.02
C GLU A 302 46.90 -5.48 -5.06
N SER A 303 48.12 -5.85 -5.39
CA SER A 303 48.98 -5.23 -6.38
C SER A 303 48.66 -5.82 -7.76
N LYS A 304 48.10 -5.00 -8.66
CA LYS A 304 47.93 -5.38 -10.06
C LYS A 304 49.08 -4.82 -10.90
N LYS A 305 49.95 -5.73 -11.32
CA LYS A 305 51.09 -5.58 -12.25
C LYS A 305 50.63 -5.07 -13.63
N PRO A 306 51.39 -4.15 -14.25
CA PRO A 306 51.57 -4.19 -15.70
C PRO A 306 53.04 -4.35 -16.10
N GLU A 307 53.25 -5.12 -17.17
CA GLU A 307 54.54 -5.37 -17.80
C GLU A 307 55.00 -4.24 -18.74
N PRO A 308 56.29 -4.22 -19.13
CA PRO A 308 56.93 -3.06 -19.74
C PRO A 308 57.01 -3.18 -21.27
N VAL A 309 56.81 -2.05 -21.97
CA VAL A 309 57.25 -1.89 -23.36
C VAL A 309 57.68 -0.44 -23.59
N GLY A 310 58.86 -0.25 -24.16
CA GLY A 310 59.13 0.87 -25.05
C GLY A 310 60.17 1.87 -24.57
N GLU A 311 61.43 1.60 -24.90
CA GLU A 311 62.50 2.59 -24.94
C GLU A 311 62.13 3.79 -25.83
N GLY A 312 62.33 5.00 -25.31
CA GLY A 312 62.23 6.24 -26.06
C GLY A 312 63.17 7.27 -25.46
N LYS A 313 64.42 7.28 -25.95
CA LYS A 313 65.40 8.34 -25.67
C LYS A 313 64.88 9.66 -26.24
N GLY A 314 64.65 10.63 -25.37
CA GLY A 314 64.41 12.02 -25.73
C GLY A 314 64.83 12.88 -24.55
N GLY A 315 66.06 13.39 -24.58
CA GLY A 315 66.55 14.29 -23.56
C GLY A 315 65.99 15.67 -23.80
N GLU A 316 65.34 16.24 -22.79
CA GLU A 316 65.13 17.68 -22.66
C GLU A 316 65.25 18.02 -21.17
N SER A 317 66.21 18.89 -20.89
CA SER A 317 66.52 19.44 -19.58
C SER A 317 65.37 20.29 -19.06
N GLU A 318 64.63 19.79 -18.08
CA GLU A 318 63.63 20.57 -17.35
C GLU A 318 64.29 21.50 -16.32
N PRO A 319 63.80 22.75 -16.18
CA PRO A 319 64.31 23.70 -15.21
C PRO A 319 63.88 23.29 -13.79
N SER A 320 64.85 23.20 -12.89
CA SER A 320 64.63 23.02 -11.46
C SER A 320 63.90 24.25 -10.88
N VAL A 321 62.57 24.24 -10.95
CA VAL A 321 61.71 25.23 -10.31
C VAL A 321 61.71 24.91 -8.82
N LYS A 322 62.39 25.76 -8.05
CA LYS A 322 62.27 25.84 -6.59
C LYS A 322 60.84 26.27 -6.26
N ARG A 323 59.89 25.32 -6.25
CA ARG A 323 58.54 25.56 -5.76
C ARG A 323 58.63 25.85 -4.27
N SER A 324 58.20 27.06 -3.98
CA SER A 324 58.38 27.84 -2.77
C SER A 324 57.63 27.23 -1.59
N SER A 325 58.16 27.47 -0.39
CA SER A 325 57.61 27.06 0.91
C SER A 325 56.11 27.35 1.11
N ASP A 326 55.58 28.26 0.31
CA ASP A 326 54.22 28.78 0.41
C ASP A 326 53.16 27.77 -0.09
N GLU A 327 53.49 26.86 -1.01
CA GLU A 327 52.55 25.81 -1.45
C GLU A 327 52.31 24.77 -0.35
N ASN A 328 53.32 24.44 0.45
CA ASN A 328 53.19 23.49 1.56
C ASN A 328 52.31 24.05 2.70
N GLN A 329 52.41 25.35 2.99
CA GLN A 329 51.57 25.99 4.01
C GLN A 329 50.08 26.01 3.62
N ILE A 330 49.78 26.15 2.33
CA ILE A 330 48.40 26.11 1.84
C ILE A 330 47.82 24.68 1.98
N GLN A 331 48.61 23.65 1.67
CA GLN A 331 48.16 22.26 1.79
C GLN A 331 47.90 21.86 3.25
N GLU A 332 48.78 22.23 4.19
CA GLU A 332 48.59 21.96 5.62
C GLU A 332 47.33 22.66 6.16
N ALA A 333 47.07 23.90 5.74
CA ALA A 333 45.88 24.64 6.15
C ALA A 333 44.58 24.02 5.62
N GLU A 334 44.58 23.47 4.40
CA GLU A 334 43.41 22.76 3.85
C GLU A 334 43.15 21.43 4.56
N GLU A 335 44.20 20.68 4.90
CA GLU A 335 44.07 19.42 5.65
C GLU A 335 43.54 19.65 7.07
N GLN A 336 44.00 20.70 7.74
CA GLN A 336 43.45 21.12 9.04
C GLN A 336 41.97 21.48 8.94
N LYS A 337 41.54 22.22 7.90
CA LYS A 337 40.11 22.52 7.69
C LYS A 337 39.28 21.26 7.42
N ARG A 338 39.81 20.29 6.68
CA ARG A 338 39.12 19.02 6.40
C ARG A 338 38.94 18.18 7.66
N THR A 339 39.98 18.10 8.49
CA THR A 339 39.93 17.34 9.75
C THR A 339 38.98 17.98 10.76
N GLU A 340 38.96 19.30 10.91
CA GLU A 340 38.02 20.01 11.78
C GLU A 340 36.56 19.83 11.31
N ALA A 341 36.31 19.92 9.99
CA ALA A 341 34.99 19.67 9.43
C ALA A 341 34.52 18.22 9.65
N ALA A 342 35.43 17.24 9.56
CA ALA A 342 35.14 15.84 9.84
C ALA A 342 34.81 15.61 11.33
N GLN A 343 35.58 16.22 12.24
CA GLN A 343 35.32 16.14 13.69
C GLN A 343 33.96 16.78 14.06
N LYS A 344 33.63 17.94 13.47
CA LYS A 344 32.35 18.61 13.70
C LYS A 344 31.17 17.75 13.22
N LYS A 345 31.30 17.09 12.06
CA LYS A 345 30.29 16.13 11.58
C LYS A 345 30.15 14.92 12.51
N ALA A 346 31.26 14.36 12.99
CA ALA A 346 31.24 13.22 13.89
C ALA A 346 30.53 13.55 15.23
N ARG A 347 30.80 14.74 15.80
CA ARG A 347 30.15 15.20 17.03
C ARG A 347 28.64 15.37 16.85
N GLY A 348 28.19 15.97 15.74
CA GLY A 348 26.76 16.12 15.46
C GLY A 348 26.02 14.78 15.29
N VAL A 349 26.69 13.74 14.79
CA VAL A 349 26.12 12.39 14.71
C VAL A 349 26.01 11.75 16.09
N GLN A 350 26.98 11.97 16.98
CA GLN A 350 26.93 11.46 18.36
C GLN A 350 25.83 12.14 19.17
N GLU A 351 25.68 13.47 19.07
CA GLU A 351 24.63 14.22 19.80
C GLU A 351 23.22 13.78 19.37
N LYS A 352 22.98 13.59 18.07
CA LYS A 352 21.69 13.07 17.57
C LYS A 352 21.39 11.65 18.06
N LYS A 353 22.40 10.78 18.10
CA LYS A 353 22.22 9.41 18.63
C LYS A 353 21.91 9.40 20.13
N SER A 354 22.51 10.30 20.91
CA SER A 354 22.20 10.41 22.34
C SER A 354 20.78 10.93 22.59
N GLU A 355 20.32 11.91 21.80
CA GLU A 355 18.96 12.47 21.92
C GLU A 355 17.88 11.43 21.57
N GLU A 356 18.11 10.65 20.50
CA GLU A 356 17.20 9.56 20.11
C GLU A 356 17.15 8.45 21.16
N ALA A 357 18.30 8.11 21.77
CA ALA A 357 18.36 7.12 22.84
C ALA A 357 17.66 7.60 24.13
N GLU A 358 17.73 8.90 24.45
CA GLU A 358 17.01 9.48 25.59
C GLU A 358 15.49 9.47 25.35
N LYS A 359 15.06 9.88 24.16
CA LYS A 359 13.64 9.83 23.76
C LYS A 359 13.07 8.41 23.80
N ALA A 360 13.86 7.42 23.36
CA ALA A 360 13.47 6.00 23.45
C ALA A 360 13.34 5.51 24.90
N LYS A 361 14.23 5.94 25.81
CA LYS A 361 14.13 5.63 27.24
C LYS A 361 12.89 6.26 27.88
N GLN A 362 12.57 7.50 27.53
CA GLN A 362 11.38 8.18 28.05
C GLN A 362 10.10 7.49 27.57
N ALA A 363 10.00 7.14 26.28
CA ALA A 363 8.86 6.41 25.74
C ALA A 363 8.69 5.01 26.38
N ALA A 364 9.80 4.31 26.65
CA ALA A 364 9.74 3.02 27.34
C ALA A 364 9.24 3.17 28.78
N ALA A 365 9.64 4.22 29.51
CA ALA A 365 9.15 4.49 30.85
C ALA A 365 7.64 4.79 30.87
N GLU A 366 7.16 5.59 29.92
CA GLU A 366 5.74 5.92 29.78
C GLU A 366 4.88 4.69 29.45
N ALA A 367 5.37 3.81 28.57
CA ALA A 367 4.69 2.55 28.24
C ALA A 367 4.54 1.63 29.47
N VAL A 368 5.55 1.57 30.34
CA VAL A 368 5.49 0.78 31.58
C VAL A 368 4.45 1.35 32.54
N THR A 369 4.34 2.69 32.65
CA THR A 369 3.31 3.32 33.49
C THR A 369 1.90 3.07 32.98
N LEU A 370 1.68 3.18 31.66
CA LEU A 370 0.38 2.90 31.04
C LEU A 370 -0.04 1.44 31.21
N ALA A 371 0.90 0.50 31.09
CA ALA A 371 0.63 -0.92 31.31
C ALA A 371 0.22 -1.21 32.77
N ALA A 372 0.85 -0.55 33.75
CA ALA A 372 0.50 -0.70 35.16
C ALA A 372 -0.91 -0.16 35.47
N ASP A 373 -1.27 0.99 34.90
CA ASP A 373 -2.60 1.58 35.06
C ASP A 373 -3.70 0.72 34.40
N ALA A 374 -3.43 0.17 33.22
CA ALA A 374 -4.34 -0.76 32.55
C ALA A 374 -4.59 -2.02 33.39
N GLN A 375 -3.55 -2.58 34.01
CA GLN A 375 -3.67 -3.74 34.89
C GLN A 375 -4.52 -3.43 36.13
N ARG A 376 -4.33 -2.26 36.76
CA ARG A 376 -5.12 -1.83 37.92
C ARG A 376 -6.61 -1.71 37.58
N LEU A 377 -6.93 -1.20 36.39
CA LEU A 377 -8.30 -1.02 35.92
C LEU A 377 -8.96 -2.37 35.60
N ALA A 378 -8.20 -3.34 35.08
CA ALA A 378 -8.66 -4.71 34.88
C ALA A 378 -8.97 -5.42 36.20
N ASP A 379 -8.09 -5.28 37.20
CA ASP A 379 -8.29 -5.86 38.54
C ASP A 379 -9.51 -5.23 39.26
N GLU A 380 -9.74 -3.92 39.11
CA GLU A 380 -10.93 -3.24 39.65
C GLU A 380 -12.22 -3.73 38.99
N LYS A 381 -12.24 -3.91 37.66
CA LYS A 381 -13.38 -4.48 36.95
C LYS A 381 -13.71 -5.89 37.44
N ARG A 382 -12.69 -6.74 37.58
CA ARG A 382 -12.87 -8.11 38.08
C ARG A 382 -13.43 -8.14 39.51
N ALA A 383 -12.98 -7.23 40.37
CA ALA A 383 -13.51 -7.11 41.73
C ALA A 383 -15.00 -6.72 41.75
N LYS A 384 -15.43 -5.83 40.85
CA LYS A 384 -16.85 -5.43 40.70
C LYS A 384 -17.72 -6.57 40.17
N GLU A 385 -17.23 -7.32 39.17
CA GLU A 385 -17.92 -8.50 38.64
C GLU A 385 -18.10 -9.59 39.70
N ASP A 386 -17.08 -9.84 40.54
CA ASP A 386 -17.17 -10.79 41.65
C ASP A 386 -18.17 -10.34 42.73
N GLU A 387 -18.32 -9.03 42.97
CA GLU A 387 -19.30 -8.47 43.90
C GLU A 387 -20.74 -8.59 43.35
N GLU A 388 -20.93 -8.29 42.06
CA GLU A 388 -22.22 -8.42 41.37
C GLU A 388 -22.68 -9.89 41.34
N LYS A 389 -21.76 -10.83 41.07
CA LYS A 389 -22.06 -12.26 41.10
C LYS A 389 -22.49 -12.73 42.50
N LYS A 390 -21.81 -12.29 43.56
CA LYS A 390 -22.21 -12.62 44.94
C LYS A 390 -23.56 -12.05 45.31
N LYS A 391 -23.92 -10.86 44.80
CA LYS A 391 -25.23 -10.26 45.02
C LYS A 391 -26.32 -11.07 44.30
N ALA A 392 -26.07 -11.51 43.08
CA ALA A 392 -26.99 -12.35 42.32
C ALA A 392 -27.19 -13.75 42.93
N GLU A 393 -26.18 -14.31 43.60
CA GLU A 393 -26.30 -15.59 44.34
C GLU A 393 -27.06 -15.47 45.68
N ALA A 394 -27.24 -14.25 46.19
CA ALA A 394 -27.92 -14.00 47.46
C ALA A 394 -29.42 -13.64 47.31
N GLU A 395 -29.84 -13.26 46.10
CA GLU A 395 -31.25 -13.09 45.71
C GLU A 395 -31.86 -14.42 45.29
#